data_AF-A0A067F097-F1
#
_entry.id   AF-A0A067F097-F1
#
_cell.length_a   1.000
_cell.length_b   1.000
_cell.length_c   1.000
_cell.angle_alpha   90.00
_cell.angle_beta   90.00
_cell.angle_gamma   90.00
#
_symmetry.space_group_name_H-M   'P 1'
#
loop_
_entity.id
_entity.type
_entity.pdbx_description
1 polymer ?
#
loop_
_entity_poly.entity_id
_entity_poly.type
_entity_poly.pdbx_seq_one_letter_code
_entity_poly.pdbx_strand_id
1 'polypeptide(L)'
;AHVRIECKDRNSLNLKYSIDGETDSTGTYNIHVDGDHQDQICYSKLISSPLADCKTADPGRACSQVILTRSNGAVSNLHFANALGFLKARPLAFCPELLKKYLPQNEIKFI
;
A
#
# COMPACT_ATOMS: atom_id res chain seq x y z
N ALA A 1 3.58 -4.53 -10.74
CA ALA A 1 2.83 -5.15 -9.63
C ALA A 1 1.39 -4.73 -9.73
N HIS A 2 0.47 -5.62 -9.42
CA HIS A 2 -0.96 -5.35 -9.51
C HIS A 2 -1.47 -4.84 -8.17
N VAL A 3 -2.15 -3.70 -8.20
CA VAL A 3 -2.75 -3.03 -7.05
C VAL A 3 -4.21 -2.75 -7.34
N ARG A 4 -5.00 -2.54 -6.29
CA ARG A 4 -6.41 -2.20 -6.40
C ARG A 4 -6.78 -1.11 -5.41
N ILE A 5 -7.52 -0.12 -5.88
CA ILE A 5 -8.26 0.79 -5.02
C ILE A 5 -9.61 0.16 -4.73
N GLU A 6 -9.97 0.02 -3.46
CA GLU A 6 -11.30 -0.39 -3.00
C GLU A 6 -11.87 0.69 -2.09
N CYS A 7 -13.06 1.19 -2.41
CA CYS A 7 -13.82 2.07 -1.53
C CYS A 7 -15.05 1.37 -1.00
N LYS A 8 -15.24 1.46 0.32
CA LYS A 8 -16.36 0.85 1.03
C LYS A 8 -17.25 1.93 1.63
N ASP A 9 -18.53 1.63 1.65
CA ASP A 9 -19.51 2.41 2.41
C ASP A 9 -19.07 2.50 3.87
N ARG A 10 -19.14 3.71 4.45
CA ARG A 10 -18.64 3.98 5.79
C ARG A 10 -19.34 3.17 6.88
N ASN A 11 -20.65 2.94 6.71
CA ASN A 11 -21.50 2.34 7.74
C ASN A 11 -21.63 0.83 7.55
N SER A 12 -21.94 0.41 6.33
CA SER A 12 -22.19 -1.00 6.00
C SER A 12 -20.93 -1.77 5.63
N LEU A 13 -19.81 -1.09 5.36
CA LEU A 13 -18.56 -1.68 4.87
C LEU A 13 -18.68 -2.45 3.55
N ASN A 14 -19.81 -2.31 2.87
CA ASN A 14 -20.02 -2.90 1.55
C ASN A 14 -19.15 -2.20 0.52
N LEU A 15 -18.56 -2.98 -0.39
CA LEU A 15 -17.79 -2.46 -1.51
C LEU A 15 -18.69 -1.58 -2.40
N LYS A 16 -18.26 -0.35 -2.66
CA LYS A 16 -18.98 0.62 -3.50
C LYS A 16 -18.23 0.94 -4.78
N TYR A 17 -16.91 0.86 -4.74
CA TYR A 17 -16.07 1.13 -5.90
C TYR A 17 -14.81 0.29 -5.84
N SER A 18 -14.35 -0.14 -7.02
CA SER A 18 -13.11 -0.87 -7.18
C SER A 18 -12.50 -0.55 -8.54
N ILE A 19 -11.20 -0.28 -8.56
CA ILE A 19 -10.42 -0.13 -9.80
C ILE A 19 -9.03 -0.71 -9.63
N ASP A 20 -8.57 -1.41 -10.67
CA ASP A 20 -7.25 -2.01 -10.72
C ASP A 20 -6.21 -1.06 -11.32
N GLY A 21 -4.95 -1.29 -10.96
CA GLY A 21 -3.82 -0.57 -11.52
C GLY A 21 -2.56 -1.42 -11.53
N GLU A 22 -1.62 -1.01 -12.37
CA GLU A 22 -0.30 -1.62 -12.43
C GLU A 22 0.78 -0.60 -12.08
N THR A 23 1.82 -1.06 -11.39
CA THR A 23 3.02 -0.26 -11.19
C THR A 23 3.86 -0.19 -12.45
N ASP A 24 4.46 0.97 -12.71
CA ASP A 24 5.50 1.15 -13.71
C ASP A 24 6.84 0.49 -13.29
N SER A 25 7.88 0.70 -14.11
CA SER A 25 9.22 0.17 -13.88
C SER A 25 9.91 0.70 -12.63
N THR A 26 9.44 1.81 -12.04
CA THR A 26 9.94 2.37 -10.78
C THR A 26 9.22 1.79 -9.56
N GLY A 27 8.15 1.01 -9.76
CA GLY A 27 7.30 0.51 -8.69
C GLY A 27 6.20 1.49 -8.27
N THR A 28 6.07 2.62 -8.96
CA THR A 28 5.01 3.62 -8.75
C THR A 28 3.76 3.23 -9.53
N TYR A 29 2.56 3.43 -8.96
CA TYR A 29 1.31 3.35 -9.70
C TYR A 29 0.63 4.72 -9.74
N ASN A 30 -0.03 5.01 -10.87
CA ASN A 30 -0.87 6.20 -11.04
C ASN A 30 -2.23 5.74 -11.54
N ILE A 31 -3.25 5.82 -10.68
CA ILE A 31 -4.59 5.30 -10.97
C ILE A 31 -5.53 6.49 -11.06
N HIS A 32 -6.21 6.63 -12.20
CA HIS A 32 -7.31 7.59 -12.34
C HIS A 32 -8.52 7.06 -11.59
N VAL A 33 -9.06 7.85 -10.68
CA VAL A 33 -10.24 7.49 -9.88
C VAL A 33 -11.39 8.40 -10.29
N ASP A 34 -12.49 7.80 -10.70
CA ASP A 34 -13.69 8.51 -11.13
C ASP A 34 -14.60 8.86 -9.95
N GLY A 35 -14.88 10.15 -9.79
CA GLY A 35 -15.79 10.65 -8.76
C GLY A 35 -15.11 11.01 -7.45
N ASP A 36 -15.90 11.58 -6.53
CA ASP A 36 -15.39 12.18 -5.29
C ASP A 36 -15.35 11.22 -4.10
N HIS A 37 -15.92 10.01 -4.21
CA HIS A 37 -16.04 8.98 -3.15
C HIS A 37 -16.53 9.43 -1.74
N GLN A 38 -16.80 10.72 -1.54
CA GLN A 38 -17.35 11.38 -0.37
C GLN A 38 -16.79 10.83 0.95
N ASP A 39 -17.64 10.23 1.76
CA ASP A 39 -17.33 9.71 3.09
C ASP A 39 -16.92 8.23 3.09
N GLN A 40 -16.76 7.62 1.92
CA GLN A 40 -16.33 6.22 1.77
C GLN A 40 -14.93 6.00 2.34
N ILE A 41 -14.70 4.79 2.84
CA ILE A 41 -13.40 4.35 3.34
C ILE A 41 -12.66 3.65 2.19
N CYS A 42 -11.67 4.33 1.63
CA CYS A 42 -10.90 3.86 0.48
C CYS A 42 -9.51 3.35 0.87
N TYR A 43 -9.09 2.23 0.28
CA TYR A 43 -7.77 1.63 0.46
C TYR A 43 -7.11 1.34 -0.88
N SER A 44 -5.82 1.61 -0.98
CA SER A 44 -4.95 0.94 -1.94
C SER A 44 -4.49 -0.39 -1.35
N LYS A 45 -4.55 -1.47 -2.14
CA LYS A 45 -4.27 -2.85 -1.71
C LYS A 45 -3.38 -3.54 -2.71
N LEU A 46 -2.44 -4.34 -2.21
CA LEU A 46 -1.65 -5.25 -3.02
C LEU A 46 -2.50 -6.44 -3.48
N ILE A 47 -2.44 -6.76 -4.78
CA ILE A 47 -3.13 -7.92 -5.34
C ILE A 47 -2.12 -8.98 -5.77
N SER A 48 -1.10 -8.61 -6.53
CA SER A 48 -0.05 -9.55 -6.95
C SER A 48 1.27 -8.88 -7.26
N SER A 49 2.34 -9.63 -7.08
CA SER A 49 3.70 -9.22 -7.42
C SER A 49 4.14 -9.89 -8.72
N PRO A 50 4.84 -9.17 -9.62
CA PRO A 50 5.41 -9.75 -10.83
C PRO A 50 6.70 -10.54 -10.52
N LEU A 51 7.27 -10.38 -9.33
CA LEU A 51 8.54 -11.01 -8.95
C LEU A 51 8.30 -12.41 -8.37
N ALA A 52 9.05 -13.39 -8.88
CA ALA A 52 8.89 -14.79 -8.51
C ALA A 52 9.20 -15.06 -7.03
N ASP A 53 10.19 -14.36 -6.47
CA ASP A 53 10.71 -14.54 -5.11
C ASP A 53 10.14 -13.52 -4.09
N CYS A 54 9.15 -12.70 -4.48
CA CYS A 54 8.64 -11.60 -3.66
C CYS A 54 7.12 -11.49 -3.78
N LYS A 55 6.38 -12.48 -3.27
CA LYS A 55 4.93 -12.63 -3.52
C LYS A 55 4.03 -12.49 -2.29
N THR A 56 4.60 -12.57 -1.09
CA THR A 56 3.81 -12.52 0.16
C THR A 56 3.62 -11.08 0.58
N ALA A 57 2.39 -10.57 0.60
CA ALA A 57 2.14 -9.21 1.05
C ALA A 57 2.54 -9.09 2.53
N ASP A 58 3.32 -8.06 2.87
CA ASP A 58 3.65 -7.75 4.26
C ASP A 58 2.37 -7.32 4.98
N PRO A 59 1.91 -8.00 6.04
CA PRO A 59 0.66 -7.64 6.73
C PRO A 59 0.59 -6.18 7.19
N GLY A 60 1.74 -5.59 7.57
CA GLY A 60 1.81 -4.18 7.99
C GLY A 60 1.82 -3.19 6.82
N ARG A 61 2.04 -3.66 5.59
CA ARG A 61 2.19 -2.85 4.37
C ARG A 61 1.41 -3.42 3.18
N ALA A 62 0.38 -4.23 3.45
CA ALA A 62 -0.45 -4.87 2.42
C ALA A 62 -1.50 -3.91 1.86
N CYS A 63 -1.90 -2.91 2.65
CA CYS A 63 -2.80 -1.85 2.25
C CYS A 63 -2.44 -0.50 2.89
N SER A 64 -2.92 0.57 2.27
CA SER A 64 -2.84 1.93 2.78
C SER A 64 -4.18 2.60 2.56
N GLN A 65 -4.69 3.28 3.57
CA GLN A 65 -5.85 4.14 3.37
C GLN A 65 -5.48 5.30 2.44
N VAL A 66 -6.42 5.72 1.61
CA VAL A 66 -6.30 6.86 0.70
C VAL A 66 -7.52 7.75 0.84
N ILE A 67 -7.31 9.07 0.79
CA ILE A 67 -8.40 10.05 0.81
C ILE A 67 -8.74 10.34 -0.65
N LEU A 68 -9.97 10.01 -1.07
CA LEU A 68 -10.40 10.17 -2.46
C LEU A 68 -11.59 11.12 -2.58
N THR A 69 -11.60 12.20 -1.80
CA THR A 69 -12.60 13.28 -1.81
C THR A 69 -11.93 14.64 -1.82
N ARG A 70 -12.57 15.63 -2.46
CA ARG A 70 -12.21 17.06 -2.43
C ARG A 70 -12.71 17.76 -1.17
N SER A 71 -13.59 17.13 -0.40
CA SER A 71 -14.08 17.63 0.89
C SER A 71 -13.09 17.35 2.04
N ASN A 72 -11.79 17.59 1.80
CA ASN A 72 -10.70 17.32 2.74
C ASN A 72 -9.80 18.55 3.01
N GLY A 73 -10.18 19.72 2.51
CA GLY A 73 -9.41 20.97 2.66
C GLY A 73 -8.15 21.06 1.80
N ALA A 74 -7.89 20.08 0.92
CA ALA A 74 -6.78 20.11 -0.04
C ALA A 74 -7.28 20.55 -1.43
N VAL A 75 -6.48 21.39 -2.10
CA VAL A 75 -6.79 21.87 -3.47
C VAL A 75 -6.27 20.89 -4.55
N SER A 76 -5.56 19.85 -4.15
CA SER A 76 -4.97 18.84 -5.05
C SER A 76 -5.96 17.73 -5.40
N ASN A 77 -5.97 17.33 -6.68
CA ASN A 77 -6.64 16.10 -7.14
C ASN A 77 -5.68 14.89 -7.11
N LEU A 78 -4.42 15.10 -6.73
CA LEU A 78 -3.44 14.05 -6.55
C LEU A 78 -3.36 13.68 -5.06
N HIS A 79 -3.61 12.41 -4.77
CA HIS A 79 -3.57 11.85 -3.42
C HIS A 79 -2.56 10.70 -3.38
N PHE A 80 -1.70 10.72 -2.36
CA PHE A 80 -0.64 9.73 -2.20
C PHE A 80 -1.05 8.67 -1.17
N ALA A 81 -0.74 7.42 -1.48
CA ALA A 81 -0.80 6.32 -0.53
C ALA A 81 0.58 6.09 0.08
N ASN A 82 0.63 5.50 1.28
CA ASN A 82 1.88 5.01 1.82
C ASN A 82 2.42 3.84 0.97
N ALA A 83 3.74 3.68 0.98
CA ALA A 83 4.41 2.63 0.23
C ALA A 83 4.03 1.22 0.73
N LEU A 84 3.43 0.43 -0.13
CA LEU A 84 3.08 -0.96 0.11
C LEU A 84 4.29 -1.89 -0.11
N GLY A 85 4.22 -3.13 0.38
CA GLY A 85 5.34 -4.06 0.27
C GLY A 85 4.95 -5.53 0.18
N PHE A 86 5.60 -6.25 -0.74
CA PHE A 86 5.73 -7.70 -0.68
C PHE A 86 7.06 -8.08 -0.02
N LEU A 87 7.06 -9.20 0.70
CA LEU A 87 8.23 -9.77 1.33
C LEU A 87 8.95 -10.70 0.36
N LYS A 88 10.29 -10.61 0.35
CA LYS A 88 11.12 -11.63 -0.28
C LYS A 88 11.02 -12.95 0.47
N ALA A 89 11.07 -14.06 -0.27
CA ALA A 89 11.06 -15.41 0.30
C ALA A 89 12.25 -15.70 1.22
N ARG A 90 13.38 -15.02 1.00
CA ARG A 90 14.55 -15.07 1.88
C ARG A 90 15.06 -13.65 2.15
N PRO A 91 15.45 -13.32 3.39
CA PRO A 91 16.12 -12.06 3.70
C PRO A 91 17.39 -11.91 2.87
N LEU A 92 17.71 -10.67 2.50
CA LEU A 92 18.96 -10.36 1.81
C LEU A 92 20.13 -10.44 2.81
N ALA A 93 21.31 -10.81 2.34
CA ALA A 93 22.48 -11.03 3.18
C ALA A 93 22.86 -9.81 4.05
N PHE A 94 22.58 -8.59 3.57
CA PHE A 94 22.90 -7.35 4.29
C PHE A 94 21.83 -6.92 5.31
N CYS A 95 20.66 -7.57 5.35
CA CYS A 95 19.57 -7.19 6.26
C CYS A 95 20.00 -7.15 7.75
N PRO A 96 20.80 -8.11 8.27
CA PRO A 96 21.24 -8.06 9.67
C PRO A 96 22.11 -6.84 10.00
N GLU A 97 22.98 -6.41 9.08
CA GLU A 97 23.82 -5.24 9.25
C GLU A 97 23.00 -3.95 9.20
N LEU A 98 22.03 -3.89 8.29
CA LEU A 98 21.09 -2.78 8.19
C LEU A 98 20.29 -2.64 9.50
N LEU A 99 19.80 -3.75 10.04
CA LEU A 99 18.99 -3.75 11.26
C LEU A 99 19.76 -3.18 12.47
N LYS A 100 21.05 -3.52 12.62
CA LYS A 100 21.92 -2.96 13.67
C LYS A 100 22.05 -1.45 13.63
N LYS A 101 21.88 -0.82 12.46
CA LYS A 101 21.94 0.63 12.31
C LYS A 101 20.66 1.33 12.76
N TYR A 102 19.51 0.67 12.61
CA TYR A 102 18.19 1.27 12.87
C TYR A 102 17.58 0.88 14.21
N LEU A 103 17.92 -0.28 14.76
CA LEU A 103 17.44 -0.69 16.09
C LEU A 103 18.38 -0.20 17.19
N PRO A 104 17.84 0.35 18.30
CA PRO A 104 18.60 0.48 19.54
C PRO A 104 19.13 -0.90 19.95
N GLN A 105 20.35 -0.96 20.49
CA GLN A 105 21.05 -2.22 20.84
C GLN A 105 20.23 -3.18 21.74
N ASN A 106 19.20 -2.67 22.41
CA ASN A 106 18.36 -3.41 23.37
C ASN A 106 17.17 -4.15 22.72
N GLU A 107 16.88 -3.91 21.44
CA GLU A 107 15.79 -4.56 20.68
C GLU A 107 16.29 -5.65 19.72
N ILE A 108 17.61 -5.90 19.66
CA ILE A 108 18.19 -7.02 18.91
C ILE A 108 18.08 -8.30 19.76
N LYS A 109 16.86 -8.63 20.18
CA LYS A 109 16.48 -10.00 20.54
C LYS A 109 15.42 -10.37 19.50
N PHE A 110 15.41 -11.62 19.04
CA PHE A 110 14.55 -12.13 17.97
C PHE A 110 15.11 -11.98 16.55
N ILE A 111 16.26 -12.62 16.33
CA ILE A 111 16.39 -13.62 15.26
C ILE A 111 16.89 -14.90 15.91
#